data_AF-A0A2A9NC81-F1
#
_entry.id   AF-A0A2A9NC81-F1
#
_cell.length_a   1.000
_cell.length_b   1.000
_cell.length_c   1.000
_cell.angle_alpha   90.00
_cell.angle_beta   90.00
_cell.angle_gamma   90.00
#
_symmetry.space_group_name_H-M   'P 1'
#
loop_
_entity.id
_entity.type
_entity.pdbx_description
1 polymer ?
#
loop_
_entity_poly.entity_id
_entity_poly.type
_entity_poly.pdbx_seq_one_letter_code
_entity_poly.pdbx_strand_id
1 'polypeptide(L)'
;MVPTSRLPPIRSIGSSPIRELTEALDYLQDLYLPPVRGSRCRQIREKVSRPSRQDPQYLDAFERNHATKWLTGLVSHLNLSGDTQSEILLQRAASLLALCSGSSAAGTVYRDYIFSSQFLSVTVRVKDVPLDNDDFASVGAQTWRSACVLAECIVDEPWRFGLCHTPLMHPPLSPLGSTMPGSLRILELGAGTGLVSLTITKVLQEISGLAASPLPSVSNTSAIALTPIASSATIVATDYYSPVLSNLASNIGANFPSTTAPLELTACFLDWSNFSKPYQPPSTILTGSQDRSLQLFNEKYDVIFGADIIYEPEHTAWIKSCVSTLLRIPDRDTNVNVGTHPRSPLNEHFEPEQKPHPAFHLMIPLRSTHLKESQSVELLFPFSSTFIDGEPGSPNRVVLLKSEYVDTSQPDFELCILEKETIICDDGRGEGDEEDGSGVVYIYYKIGWGSPKL
;
A
#
# COMPACT_ATOMS: atom_id res chain seq x y z
N MET A 1 -17.97 -1.46 -26.40
CA MET A 1 -17.79 -1.49 -27.88
C MET A 1 -16.46 -2.17 -28.14
N VAL A 2 -16.30 -2.87 -29.27
CA VAL A 2 -15.13 -3.71 -29.55
C VAL A 2 -14.13 -3.01 -30.48
N PRO A 3 -12.81 -3.33 -30.42
CA PRO A 3 -11.78 -2.73 -31.27
C PRO A 3 -12.15 -2.56 -32.74
N THR A 4 -12.73 -3.57 -33.38
CA THR A 4 -13.15 -3.52 -34.80
C THR A 4 -14.14 -2.39 -35.11
N SER A 5 -14.94 -1.97 -34.13
CA SER A 5 -15.95 -0.91 -34.29
C SER A 5 -15.48 0.51 -33.92
N ARG A 6 -14.35 0.62 -33.22
CA ARG A 6 -13.88 1.88 -32.62
C ARG A 6 -12.59 2.41 -33.23
N LEU A 7 -11.75 1.53 -33.78
CA LEU A 7 -10.48 1.92 -34.38
C LEU A 7 -10.66 2.35 -35.84
N PRO A 8 -9.90 3.34 -36.33
CA PRO A 8 -9.89 3.66 -37.75
C PRO A 8 -9.33 2.48 -38.55
N PRO A 9 -9.75 2.27 -39.81
CA PRO A 9 -9.20 1.22 -40.66
C PRO A 9 -7.67 1.24 -40.74
N ILE A 10 -7.01 0.08 -40.68
CA ILE A 10 -5.53 0.00 -40.72
C ILE A 10 -4.95 0.73 -41.95
N ARG A 11 -5.66 0.70 -43.08
CA ARG A 11 -5.24 1.36 -44.33
C ARG A 11 -5.31 2.88 -44.27
N SER A 12 -6.10 3.46 -43.36
CA SER A 12 -6.27 4.91 -43.22
C SER A 12 -5.40 5.52 -42.11
N ILE A 13 -4.62 4.72 -41.38
CA ILE A 13 -3.75 5.20 -40.29
C ILE A 13 -2.87 6.36 -40.76
N GLY A 14 -2.24 6.24 -41.93
CA GLY A 14 -1.33 7.27 -42.43
C GLY A 14 -1.99 8.57 -42.90
N SER A 15 -3.32 8.58 -43.00
CA SER A 15 -4.12 9.77 -43.33
C SER A 15 -4.97 10.26 -42.16
N SER A 16 -5.01 9.52 -41.05
CA SER A 16 -5.84 9.84 -39.89
C SER A 16 -5.25 11.01 -39.10
N PRO A 17 -6.07 11.97 -38.66
CA PRO A 17 -5.60 13.06 -37.80
C PRO A 17 -4.99 12.53 -36.50
N ILE A 18 -3.91 13.18 -36.03
CA ILE A 18 -3.25 12.87 -34.75
C ILE A 18 -4.25 12.74 -33.58
N ARG A 19 -5.27 13.60 -33.55
CA ARG A 19 -6.33 13.55 -32.54
C ARG A 19 -7.10 12.24 -32.56
N GLU A 20 -7.46 11.73 -33.74
CA GLU A 20 -8.18 10.46 -33.90
C GLU A 20 -7.31 9.27 -33.44
N LEU A 21 -6.02 9.29 -33.80
CA LEU A 21 -5.07 8.29 -33.34
C LEU A 21 -4.88 8.33 -31.82
N THR A 22 -4.89 9.53 -31.23
CA THR A 22 -4.81 9.72 -29.77
C THR A 22 -6.05 9.16 -29.08
N GLU A 23 -7.25 9.49 -29.56
CA GLU A 23 -8.52 8.97 -29.02
C GLU A 23 -8.62 7.43 -29.16
N ALA A 24 -8.10 6.88 -30.26
CA ALA A 24 -8.02 5.42 -30.46
C ALA A 24 -7.05 4.75 -29.47
N LEU A 25 -5.89 5.37 -29.20
CA LEU A 25 -4.95 4.89 -28.18
C LEU A 25 -5.53 5.02 -26.77
N ASP A 26 -6.24 6.11 -26.45
CA ASP A 26 -6.93 6.28 -25.17
C ASP A 26 -7.96 5.17 -24.96
N TYR A 27 -8.75 4.85 -25.98
CA TYR A 27 -9.70 3.73 -25.95
C TYR A 27 -9.01 2.37 -25.76
N LEU A 28 -7.92 2.08 -26.47
CA LEU A 28 -7.16 0.83 -26.28
C LEU A 28 -6.47 0.78 -24.93
N GLN A 29 -6.03 1.92 -24.39
CA GLN A 29 -5.47 2.02 -23.06
C GLN A 29 -6.53 1.73 -22.00
N ASP A 30 -7.72 2.30 -22.09
CA ASP A 30 -8.84 1.97 -21.19
C ASP A 30 -9.23 0.48 -21.27
N LEU A 31 -9.11 -0.09 -22.47
CA LEU A 31 -9.44 -1.48 -22.72
C LEU A 31 -8.39 -2.44 -22.16
N TYR A 32 -7.10 -2.24 -22.43
CA TYR A 32 -6.01 -3.16 -22.04
C TYR A 32 -5.33 -2.82 -20.70
N LEU A 33 -5.48 -1.59 -20.23
CA LEU A 33 -5.02 -1.08 -18.94
C LEU A 33 -6.18 -0.37 -18.22
N PRO A 34 -7.27 -1.08 -17.88
CA PRO A 34 -8.32 -0.47 -17.09
C PRO A 34 -7.71 0.09 -15.78
N PRO A 35 -8.21 1.21 -15.25
CA PRO A 35 -7.82 1.72 -13.94
C PRO A 35 -7.87 0.57 -12.94
N VAL A 36 -6.73 0.27 -12.33
CA VAL A 36 -6.65 -0.81 -11.35
C VAL A 36 -7.31 -0.29 -10.10
N ARG A 37 -8.61 -0.56 -9.98
CA ARG A 37 -9.28 -0.50 -8.68
C ARG A 37 -8.66 -1.62 -7.85
N GLY A 38 -8.34 -1.33 -6.59
CA GLY A 38 -7.73 -2.28 -5.65
C GLY A 38 -8.29 -3.69 -5.85
N SER A 39 -7.39 -4.67 -5.81
CA SER A 39 -7.71 -6.09 -5.98
C SER A 39 -8.93 -6.42 -5.12
N ARG A 40 -10.10 -6.52 -5.77
CA ARG A 40 -11.41 -6.43 -5.12
C ARG A 40 -11.50 -7.47 -4.01
N CYS A 41 -11.34 -7.02 -2.77
CA CYS A 41 -11.56 -7.87 -1.61
C CYS A 41 -13.04 -8.22 -1.56
N ARG A 42 -13.37 -9.52 -1.54
CA ARG A 42 -14.78 -10.00 -1.57
C ARG A 42 -15.62 -9.43 -0.42
N GLN A 43 -15.00 -9.12 0.73
CA GLN A 43 -15.70 -8.59 1.91
C GLN A 43 -16.13 -7.11 1.75
N ILE A 44 -15.46 -6.33 0.89
CA ILE A 44 -15.80 -4.91 0.64
C ILE A 44 -16.94 -4.78 -0.39
N ARG A 45 -17.26 -5.88 -1.10
CA ARG A 45 -18.25 -5.97 -2.18
C ARG A 45 -19.67 -5.56 -1.75
N GLU A 46 -20.03 -5.72 -0.48
CA GLU A 46 -21.41 -5.50 -0.02
C GLU A 46 -21.84 -4.02 0.10
N LYS A 47 -20.90 -3.06 0.15
CA LYS A 47 -21.25 -1.66 0.45
C LYS A 47 -21.47 -0.72 -0.74
N VAL A 48 -21.13 -1.12 -1.98
CA VAL A 48 -21.25 -0.22 -3.14
C VAL A 48 -21.79 -0.96 -4.37
N SER A 49 -23.10 -0.88 -4.61
CA SER A 49 -23.75 -1.39 -5.82
C SER A 49 -23.39 -0.55 -7.06
N ARG A 50 -22.68 -1.09 -8.05
CA ARG A 50 -22.34 -0.38 -9.31
C ARG A 50 -22.21 -1.28 -10.55
N PRO A 51 -22.39 -0.69 -11.78
CA PRO A 51 -22.73 -1.42 -13.01
C PRO A 51 -21.55 -2.18 -13.62
N SER A 52 -21.90 -3.27 -14.30
CA SER A 52 -21.01 -4.16 -15.06
C SER A 52 -20.23 -3.40 -16.14
N ARG A 53 -18.89 -3.48 -16.09
CA ARG A 53 -18.00 -3.07 -17.19
C ARG A 53 -17.27 -4.31 -17.73
N GLN A 54 -17.19 -4.42 -19.05
CA GLN A 54 -16.56 -5.50 -19.78
C GLN A 54 -15.03 -5.44 -19.56
N ASP A 55 -14.49 -6.44 -18.88
CA ASP A 55 -13.04 -6.68 -18.69
C ASP A 55 -12.38 -7.04 -20.05
N PRO A 56 -11.16 -6.58 -20.40
CA PRO A 56 -10.39 -7.03 -21.56
C PRO A 56 -10.25 -8.55 -21.75
N GLN A 57 -10.35 -9.35 -20.67
CA GLN A 57 -10.36 -10.82 -20.77
C GLN A 57 -11.59 -11.35 -21.52
N TYR A 58 -12.65 -10.54 -21.69
CA TYR A 58 -13.84 -10.86 -22.47
C TYR A 58 -13.73 -10.49 -23.96
N LEU A 59 -12.63 -9.89 -24.41
CA LEU A 59 -12.40 -9.76 -25.86
C LEU A 59 -12.17 -11.16 -26.43
N ASP A 60 -12.85 -11.50 -27.53
CA ASP A 60 -12.53 -12.74 -28.22
C ASP A 60 -11.13 -12.67 -28.87
N ALA A 61 -10.63 -13.81 -29.32
CA ALA A 61 -9.31 -13.87 -29.96
C ALA A 61 -9.22 -13.02 -31.23
N PHE A 62 -10.36 -12.77 -31.89
CA PHE A 62 -10.43 -11.97 -33.10
C PHE A 62 -10.20 -10.48 -32.79
N GLU A 63 -10.90 -9.93 -31.79
CA GLU A 63 -10.77 -8.53 -31.39
C GLU A 63 -9.38 -8.22 -30.84
N ARG A 64 -8.77 -9.16 -30.09
CA ARG A 64 -7.38 -9.02 -29.66
C ARG A 64 -6.43 -8.96 -30.86
N ASN A 65 -6.57 -9.89 -31.80
CA ASN A 65 -5.73 -9.93 -33.01
C ASN A 65 -5.91 -8.66 -33.86
N HIS A 66 -7.13 -8.13 -33.95
CA HIS A 66 -7.41 -6.87 -34.63
C HIS A 66 -6.68 -5.70 -33.96
N ALA A 67 -6.77 -5.55 -32.63
CA ALA A 67 -6.08 -4.50 -31.89
C ALA A 67 -4.54 -4.61 -32.03
N THR A 68 -3.98 -5.82 -31.91
CA THR A 68 -2.54 -6.07 -32.11
C THR A 68 -2.10 -5.69 -33.52
N LYS A 69 -2.83 -6.11 -34.56
CA LYS A 69 -2.52 -5.75 -35.95
C LYS A 69 -2.60 -4.24 -36.19
N TRP A 70 -3.58 -3.58 -35.59
CA TRP A 70 -3.74 -2.14 -35.70
C TRP A 70 -2.58 -1.39 -35.03
N LEU A 71 -2.20 -1.78 -33.81
CA LEU A 71 -1.06 -1.21 -33.09
C LEU A 71 0.27 -1.44 -33.83
N THR A 72 0.50 -2.65 -34.38
CA THR A 72 1.67 -2.93 -35.23
C THR A 72 1.70 -2.04 -36.48
N GLY A 73 0.55 -1.83 -37.12
CA GLY A 73 0.41 -0.92 -38.27
C GLY A 73 0.74 0.53 -37.91
N LEU A 74 0.25 0.99 -36.75
CA LEU A 74 0.52 2.33 -36.24
C LEU A 74 2.01 2.54 -35.92
N VAL A 75 2.63 1.62 -35.17
CA VAL A 75 4.07 1.65 -34.86
C VAL A 75 4.91 1.72 -36.14
N SER A 76 4.58 0.89 -37.14
CA SER A 76 5.28 0.87 -38.43
C SER A 76 5.19 2.21 -39.17
N HIS A 77 4.04 2.89 -39.08
CA HIS A 77 3.83 4.19 -39.74
C HIS A 77 4.56 5.32 -39.02
N LEU A 78 4.45 5.38 -37.69
CA LEU A 78 5.04 6.47 -36.89
C LEU A 78 6.58 6.46 -36.90
N ASN A 79 7.19 5.27 -37.02
CA ASN A 79 8.65 5.11 -37.11
C ASN A 79 9.28 5.83 -38.32
N LEU A 80 8.48 6.27 -39.29
CA LEU A 80 8.92 6.97 -40.51
C LEU A 80 8.86 8.51 -40.40
N SER A 81 8.17 9.05 -39.39
CA SER A 81 7.78 10.48 -39.34
C SER A 81 8.76 11.38 -38.59
N GLY A 82 9.54 10.86 -37.64
CA GLY A 82 10.66 11.53 -36.97
C GLY A 82 10.34 12.79 -36.16
N ASP A 83 9.07 13.20 -36.03
CA ASP A 83 8.66 14.36 -35.24
C ASP A 83 8.34 14.00 -33.77
N THR A 84 8.43 14.99 -32.87
CA THR A 84 8.29 14.79 -31.42
C THR A 84 6.90 14.27 -31.02
N GLN A 85 5.83 14.65 -31.73
CA GLN A 85 4.48 14.18 -31.42
C GLN A 85 4.30 12.70 -31.82
N SER A 86 4.88 12.31 -32.94
CA SER A 86 4.87 10.94 -33.43
C SER A 86 5.75 10.03 -32.58
N GLU A 87 6.84 10.54 -32.00
CA GLU A 87 7.65 9.82 -31.01
C GLU A 87 6.86 9.50 -29.73
N ILE A 88 6.05 10.45 -29.23
CA ILE A 88 5.16 10.22 -28.08
C ILE A 88 4.10 9.16 -28.42
N LEU A 89 3.45 9.27 -29.58
CA LEU A 89 2.45 8.29 -30.02
C LEU A 89 3.07 6.91 -30.27
N LEU A 90 4.29 6.86 -30.82
CA LEU A 90 5.04 5.64 -31.08
C LEU A 90 5.32 4.91 -29.77
N GLN A 91 5.80 5.64 -28.76
CA GLN A 91 6.04 5.07 -27.43
C GLN A 91 4.75 4.53 -26.81
N ARG A 92 3.64 5.27 -26.90
CA ARG A 92 2.33 4.81 -26.40
C ARG A 92 1.83 3.56 -27.12
N ALA A 93 1.91 3.53 -28.46
CA ALA A 93 1.48 2.41 -29.28
C ALA A 93 2.33 1.16 -29.03
N ALA A 94 3.65 1.33 -28.88
CA ALA A 94 4.57 0.24 -28.55
C ALA A 94 4.27 -0.36 -27.16
N SER A 95 4.04 0.47 -26.14
CA SER A 95 3.64 0.00 -24.81
C SER A 95 2.33 -0.80 -24.85
N LEU A 96 1.30 -0.31 -25.56
CA LEU A 96 0.02 -1.02 -25.71
C LEU A 96 0.16 -2.33 -26.50
N LEU A 97 0.98 -2.36 -27.55
CA LEU A 97 1.25 -3.57 -28.32
C LEU A 97 1.90 -4.64 -27.45
N ALA A 98 2.83 -4.22 -26.60
CA ALA A 98 3.50 -5.08 -25.66
C ALA A 98 2.54 -5.57 -24.55
N LEU A 99 1.61 -4.73 -24.08
CA LEU A 99 0.53 -5.13 -23.16
C LEU A 99 -0.41 -6.19 -23.73
N CYS A 100 -0.70 -6.15 -25.02
CA CYS A 100 -1.44 -7.23 -25.69
C CYS A 100 -0.74 -8.59 -25.57
N SER A 101 0.58 -8.60 -25.31
CA SER A 101 1.40 -9.80 -25.12
C SER A 101 1.63 -10.15 -23.63
N GLY A 102 1.10 -9.34 -22.70
CA GLY A 102 1.24 -9.50 -21.25
C GLY A 102 1.86 -8.28 -20.56
N SER A 103 1.51 -8.04 -19.29
CA SER A 103 1.97 -6.87 -18.53
C SER A 103 3.47 -6.84 -18.25
N SER A 104 4.14 -7.99 -18.22
CA SER A 104 5.60 -8.08 -18.04
C SER A 104 6.38 -7.72 -19.32
N ALA A 105 5.75 -7.84 -20.49
CA ALA A 105 6.36 -7.49 -21.78
C ALA A 105 6.17 -6.01 -22.14
N ALA A 106 5.22 -5.33 -21.49
CA ALA A 106 4.61 -4.03 -21.80
C ALA A 106 5.53 -2.79 -21.93
N GLY A 107 6.83 -2.91 -21.71
CA GLY A 107 7.66 -1.73 -21.54
C GLY A 107 7.29 -0.97 -20.25
N THR A 108 7.61 0.32 -20.21
CA THR A 108 7.15 1.19 -19.12
C THR A 108 5.63 1.39 -19.22
N VAL A 109 4.94 1.22 -18.10
CA VAL A 109 3.48 1.37 -17.98
C VAL A 109 3.16 2.38 -16.89
N TYR A 110 2.19 3.24 -17.12
CA TYR A 110 1.65 4.15 -16.09
C TYR A 110 0.26 3.68 -15.69
N ARG A 111 -0.01 3.58 -14.40
CA ARG A 111 -1.30 3.17 -13.84
C ARG A 111 -1.80 4.20 -12.84
N ASP A 112 -3.07 4.54 -12.97
CA ASP A 112 -3.79 5.30 -11.96
C ASP A 112 -4.60 4.33 -11.11
N TYR A 113 -4.18 4.19 -9.85
CA TYR A 113 -4.89 3.44 -8.83
C TYR A 113 -5.87 4.35 -8.12
N ILE A 114 -7.13 3.93 -8.01
CA ILE A 114 -8.17 4.69 -7.33
C ILE A 114 -8.71 3.81 -6.20
N PHE A 115 -8.49 4.25 -4.97
CA PHE A 115 -8.97 3.64 -3.75
C PHE A 115 -10.00 4.56 -3.11
N SER A 116 -11.17 4.02 -2.76
CA SER A 116 -12.23 4.81 -2.16
C SER A 116 -12.91 4.02 -1.05
N SER A 117 -13.21 4.72 0.04
CA SER A 117 -14.02 4.22 1.14
C SER A 117 -15.21 5.14 1.38
N GLN A 118 -15.94 4.90 2.46
CA GLN A 118 -16.99 5.81 2.90
C GLN A 118 -16.47 7.19 3.33
N PHE A 119 -15.17 7.31 3.64
CA PHE A 119 -14.56 8.53 4.18
C PHE A 119 -13.53 9.19 3.25
N LEU A 120 -12.81 8.39 2.46
CA LEU A 120 -11.63 8.83 1.71
C LEU A 120 -11.74 8.42 0.24
N SER A 121 -11.06 9.15 -0.64
CA SER A 121 -11.01 8.82 -2.07
C SER A 121 -9.68 9.23 -2.69
N VAL A 122 -8.70 8.36 -2.52
CA VAL A 122 -7.31 8.58 -2.93
C VAL A 122 -7.07 8.07 -4.35
N THR A 123 -6.39 8.87 -5.17
CA THR A 123 -5.89 8.46 -6.49
C THR A 123 -4.37 8.50 -6.50
N VAL A 124 -3.68 7.41 -6.85
CA VAL A 124 -2.21 7.31 -6.91
C VAL A 124 -1.77 6.95 -8.32
N ARG A 125 -0.84 7.72 -8.88
CA ARG A 125 -0.22 7.41 -10.18
C ARG A 125 1.08 6.66 -9.96
N VAL A 126 1.26 5.51 -10.61
CA VAL A 126 2.47 4.71 -10.52
C VAL A 126 3.02 4.43 -11.91
N LYS A 127 4.33 4.58 -12.06
CA LYS A 127 5.11 4.09 -13.19
C LYS A 127 5.66 2.71 -12.84
N ASP A 128 5.21 1.69 -13.56
CA ASP A 128 5.86 0.39 -13.62
C ASP A 128 6.92 0.40 -14.72
N VAL A 129 8.09 -0.18 -14.45
CA VAL A 129 9.18 -0.35 -15.42
C VAL A 129 9.34 -1.85 -15.71
N PRO A 130 9.75 -2.26 -16.93
CA PRO A 130 9.98 -3.66 -17.26
C PRO A 130 10.91 -4.34 -16.26
N LEU A 131 10.64 -5.62 -16.06
CA LEU A 131 11.58 -6.49 -15.38
C LEU A 131 12.82 -6.65 -16.25
N ASP A 132 13.97 -6.60 -15.61
CA ASP A 132 15.20 -7.12 -16.19
C ASP A 132 15.16 -8.64 -16.05
N ASN A 133 15.02 -9.35 -17.18
CA ASN A 133 14.87 -10.80 -17.18
C ASN A 133 16.12 -11.52 -16.66
N ASP A 134 17.28 -10.84 -16.62
CA ASP A 134 18.53 -11.40 -16.12
C ASP A 134 18.80 -11.03 -14.65
N ASP A 135 17.95 -10.19 -14.02
CA ASP A 135 18.12 -9.72 -12.65
C ASP A 135 16.80 -9.72 -11.86
N PHE A 136 16.64 -10.73 -10.99
CA PHE A 136 15.49 -10.85 -10.09
C PHE A 136 15.37 -9.69 -9.09
N ALA A 137 16.43 -8.89 -8.87
CA ALA A 137 16.34 -7.67 -8.06
C ALA A 137 15.42 -6.61 -8.69
N SER A 138 15.13 -6.72 -10.00
CA SER A 138 14.25 -5.80 -10.72
C SER A 138 12.75 -6.02 -10.44
N VAL A 139 12.35 -7.06 -9.69
CA VAL A 139 10.94 -7.36 -9.42
C VAL A 139 10.18 -6.21 -8.77
N GLY A 140 10.86 -5.37 -7.97
CA GLY A 140 10.28 -4.17 -7.36
C GLY A 140 9.91 -3.07 -8.37
N ALA A 141 10.32 -3.19 -9.64
CA ALA A 141 10.01 -2.23 -10.69
C ALA A 141 8.55 -2.30 -11.15
N GLN A 142 7.87 -3.41 -10.82
CA GLN A 142 6.44 -3.60 -11.07
C GLN A 142 5.64 -3.58 -9.77
N THR A 143 4.41 -3.09 -9.86
CA THR A 143 3.47 -3.09 -8.74
C THR A 143 2.84 -4.47 -8.57
N TRP A 144 3.04 -5.07 -7.41
CA TRP A 144 2.48 -6.38 -7.05
C TRP A 144 1.12 -6.25 -6.37
N ARG A 145 0.27 -7.26 -6.54
CA ARG A 145 -1.13 -7.22 -6.06
C ARG A 145 -1.24 -7.02 -4.54
N SER A 146 -0.32 -7.53 -3.73
CA SER A 146 -0.37 -7.34 -2.27
C SER A 146 -0.28 -5.86 -1.87
N ALA A 147 0.47 -5.04 -2.62
CA ALA A 147 0.52 -3.60 -2.41
C ALA A 147 -0.84 -2.94 -2.71
N CYS A 148 -1.56 -3.43 -3.73
CA CYS A 148 -2.91 -2.98 -4.05
C CYS A 148 -3.92 -3.33 -2.95
N VAL A 149 -3.89 -4.58 -2.44
CA VAL A 149 -4.75 -5.02 -1.32
C VAL A 149 -4.46 -4.17 -0.09
N LEU A 150 -3.18 -4.01 0.28
CA LEU A 150 -2.81 -3.25 1.46
C LEU A 150 -3.20 -1.77 1.35
N ALA A 151 -3.00 -1.14 0.18
CA ALA A 151 -3.43 0.23 -0.08
C ALA A 151 -4.95 0.40 0.04
N GLU A 152 -5.74 -0.58 -0.45
CA GLU A 152 -7.19 -0.57 -0.30
C GLU A 152 -7.61 -0.68 1.18
N CYS A 153 -7.00 -1.61 1.94
CA CYS A 153 -7.25 -1.73 3.38
C CYS A 153 -6.91 -0.43 4.14
N ILE A 154 -5.80 0.23 3.79
CA ILE A 154 -5.37 1.50 4.42
C ILE A 154 -6.40 2.61 4.19
N VAL A 155 -6.99 2.69 2.99
CA VAL A 155 -8.00 3.71 2.65
C VAL A 155 -9.35 3.40 3.29
N ASP A 156 -9.69 2.12 3.46
CA ASP A 156 -10.94 1.69 4.09
C ASP A 156 -10.92 1.90 5.62
N GLU A 157 -9.83 1.50 6.30
CA GLU A 157 -9.70 1.56 7.75
C GLU A 157 -8.39 2.22 8.22
N PRO A 158 -8.12 3.51 7.91
CA PRO A 158 -6.85 4.18 8.22
C PRO A 158 -6.47 4.16 9.72
N TRP A 159 -7.45 4.10 10.62
CA TRP A 159 -7.22 3.98 12.07
C TRP A 159 -6.58 2.65 12.46
N ARG A 160 -6.85 1.56 11.73
CA ARG A 160 -6.28 0.22 11.98
C ARG A 160 -4.75 0.22 11.81
N PHE A 161 -4.27 1.10 10.94
CA PHE A 161 -2.86 1.30 10.59
C PHE A 161 -2.20 2.47 11.34
N GLY A 162 -2.87 3.02 12.37
CA GLY A 162 -2.31 4.08 13.20
C GLY A 162 -2.19 5.44 12.51
N LEU A 163 -2.95 5.70 11.43
CA LEU A 163 -2.89 6.96 10.69
C LEU A 163 -3.84 8.04 11.24
N CYS A 164 -4.89 7.62 11.93
CA CYS A 164 -5.87 8.50 12.58
C CYS A 164 -6.47 7.82 13.81
N HIS A 165 -7.17 8.59 14.64
CA HIS A 165 -7.91 8.02 15.76
C HIS A 165 -9.09 7.18 15.28
N THR A 166 -9.46 6.17 16.07
CA THR A 166 -10.67 5.37 15.83
C THR A 166 -11.87 6.32 15.72
N PRO A 167 -12.69 6.19 14.67
CA PRO A 167 -13.83 7.08 14.49
C PRO A 167 -14.85 6.89 15.62
N LEU A 168 -15.10 7.94 16.41
CA LEU A 168 -16.12 7.94 17.48
C LEU A 168 -17.41 8.59 16.99
N MET A 169 -18.58 8.07 17.43
CA MET A 169 -19.89 8.66 17.11
C MET A 169 -20.09 10.07 17.68
N HIS A 170 -19.27 10.46 18.66
CA HIS A 170 -19.18 11.81 19.19
C HIS A 170 -17.70 12.18 19.25
N PRO A 171 -17.20 13.07 18.37
CA PRO A 171 -15.85 13.58 18.52
C PRO A 171 -15.75 14.23 19.91
N PRO A 172 -14.71 13.95 20.71
CA PRO A 172 -14.47 14.74 21.91
C PRO A 172 -14.52 16.21 21.54
N LEU A 173 -15.21 17.01 22.36
CA LEU A 173 -14.99 18.45 22.37
C LEU A 173 -13.50 18.63 22.64
N SER A 174 -12.70 18.86 21.59
CA SER A 174 -11.27 19.07 21.74
C SER A 174 -11.11 20.19 22.76
N PRO A 175 -10.43 19.97 23.91
CA PRO A 175 -10.17 21.05 24.83
C PRO A 175 -9.44 22.13 24.04
N LEU A 176 -10.04 23.31 23.99
CA LEU A 176 -9.51 24.49 23.30
C LEU A 176 -8.09 24.75 23.82
N GLY A 177 -7.06 24.23 23.13
CA GLY A 177 -5.66 24.36 23.53
C GLY A 177 -4.81 23.08 23.62
N SER A 178 -5.30 21.86 23.32
CA SER A 178 -4.41 20.68 23.24
C SER A 178 -3.57 20.71 21.95
N THR A 179 -2.25 20.82 22.08
CA THR A 179 -1.30 20.72 20.98
C THR A 179 -1.32 19.31 20.42
N MET A 180 -1.74 19.13 19.17
CA MET A 180 -1.70 17.82 18.50
C MET A 180 -0.33 17.15 18.68
N PRO A 181 -0.25 15.81 18.87
CA PRO A 181 1.01 15.11 19.07
C PRO A 181 2.03 15.40 17.95
N GLY A 182 3.31 15.23 18.30
CA GLY A 182 4.46 15.47 17.42
C GLY A 182 4.46 14.61 16.14
N SER A 183 5.58 14.61 15.41
CA SER A 183 5.66 13.96 14.09
C SER A 183 5.47 12.44 14.14
N LEU A 184 4.68 11.90 13.22
CA LEU A 184 4.52 10.46 12.98
C LEU A 184 5.63 9.96 12.04
N ARG A 185 6.34 8.89 12.42
CA ARG A 185 7.40 8.30 11.57
C ARG A 185 6.95 6.98 10.97
N ILE A 186 6.91 6.90 9.64
CA ILE A 186 6.45 5.74 8.88
C ILE A 186 7.58 5.21 7.99
N LEU A 187 7.76 3.90 7.96
CA LEU A 187 8.70 3.20 7.08
C LEU A 187 7.96 2.19 6.20
N GLU A 188 8.31 2.09 4.92
CA GLU A 188 7.93 0.96 4.08
C GLU A 188 9.19 0.17 3.70
N LEU A 189 9.21 -1.11 4.03
CA LEU A 189 10.24 -2.06 3.61
C LEU A 189 9.87 -2.62 2.24
N GLY A 190 10.80 -2.55 1.28
CA GLY A 190 10.60 -3.15 -0.05
C GLY A 190 9.48 -2.48 -0.80
N ALA A 191 9.51 -1.14 -0.82
CA ALA A 191 8.45 -0.31 -1.36
C ALA A 191 8.23 -0.53 -2.86
N GLY A 192 9.24 -1.02 -3.60
CA GLY A 192 9.14 -1.23 -5.04
C GLY A 192 8.74 0.06 -5.75
N THR A 193 7.53 0.06 -6.32
CA THR A 193 6.98 1.25 -7.00
C THR A 193 6.48 2.35 -6.06
N GLY A 194 6.32 2.04 -4.77
CA GLY A 194 5.91 2.97 -3.71
C GLY A 194 4.41 3.09 -3.51
N LEU A 195 3.58 2.23 -4.12
CA LEU A 195 2.13 2.35 -4.08
C LEU A 195 1.57 2.53 -2.65
N VAL A 196 2.10 1.80 -1.66
CA VAL A 196 1.62 1.88 -0.27
C VAL A 196 2.03 3.22 0.36
N SER A 197 3.30 3.61 0.34
CA SER A 197 3.75 4.92 0.87
C SER A 197 3.09 6.12 0.20
N LEU A 198 2.89 6.06 -1.12
CA LEU A 198 2.15 7.08 -1.87
C LEU A 198 0.69 7.17 -1.39
N THR A 199 0.03 6.01 -1.19
CA THR A 199 -1.34 5.93 -0.68
C THR A 199 -1.44 6.50 0.72
N ILE A 200 -0.57 6.07 1.65
CA ILE A 200 -0.50 6.58 3.03
C ILE A 200 -0.37 8.11 3.04
N THR A 201 0.54 8.65 2.22
CA THR A 201 0.77 10.10 2.16
C THR A 201 -0.49 10.84 1.71
N LYS A 202 -1.22 10.34 0.70
CA LYS A 202 -2.49 10.94 0.25
C LYS A 202 -3.62 10.78 1.27
N VAL A 203 -3.70 9.64 1.97
CA VAL A 203 -4.62 9.43 3.08
C VAL A 203 -4.40 10.47 4.18
N LEU A 204 -3.14 10.71 4.57
CA LEU A 204 -2.81 11.73 5.56
C LEU A 204 -3.14 13.15 5.07
N GLN A 205 -2.93 13.47 3.79
CA GLN A 205 -3.36 14.74 3.20
C GLN A 205 -4.88 14.93 3.26
N GLU A 206 -5.66 13.91 2.89
CA GLU A 206 -7.12 13.97 2.92
C GLU A 206 -7.65 14.10 4.35
N ILE A 207 -7.16 13.29 5.30
CA ILE A 207 -7.56 13.37 6.71
C ILE A 207 -7.25 14.75 7.30
N SER A 208 -6.07 15.30 7.00
CA SER A 208 -5.69 16.65 7.45
C SER A 208 -6.58 17.73 6.83
N GLY A 209 -6.92 17.60 5.55
CA GLY A 209 -7.83 18.51 4.84
C GLY A 209 -9.25 18.47 5.40
N LEU A 210 -9.76 17.27 5.74
CA LEU A 210 -11.06 17.09 6.38
C LEU A 210 -11.10 17.75 7.77
N ALA A 211 -10.03 17.64 8.56
CA ALA A 211 -9.93 18.27 9.87
C ALA A 211 -9.83 19.80 9.83
N ALA A 212 -9.29 20.37 8.73
CA ALA A 212 -9.13 21.82 8.56
C ALA A 212 -10.39 22.51 8.02
N SER A 213 -11.38 21.76 7.51
CA SER A 213 -12.61 22.33 6.95
C SER A 213 -13.57 22.78 8.07
N PRO A 214 -14.09 24.03 8.05
CA PRO A 214 -15.05 24.48 9.04
C PRO A 214 -16.31 23.62 8.98
N LEU A 215 -16.67 23.01 10.12
CA LEU A 215 -17.84 22.15 10.25
C LEU A 215 -19.09 22.89 9.72
N PRO A 216 -19.85 22.34 8.75
CA PRO A 216 -21.10 22.96 8.33
C PRO A 216 -22.02 23.07 9.54
N SER A 217 -22.59 24.26 9.72
CA SER A 217 -23.52 24.57 10.80
C SER A 217 -24.66 23.55 10.85
N VAL A 218 -24.63 22.70 11.87
CA VAL A 218 -25.73 21.87 12.41
C VAL A 218 -26.78 21.43 11.37
N SER A 219 -26.52 20.31 10.72
CA SER A 219 -27.59 19.40 10.29
C SER A 219 -27.40 18.07 11.01
N ASN A 220 -28.49 17.48 11.50
CA ASN A 220 -28.59 16.28 12.35
C ASN A 220 -28.09 14.96 11.70
N THR A 221 -26.95 14.99 11.03
CA THR A 221 -26.25 13.82 10.52
C THR A 221 -25.08 13.55 11.45
N SER A 222 -25.09 12.40 12.10
CA SER A 222 -23.99 11.79 12.84
C SER A 222 -22.77 11.63 11.93
N ALA A 223 -22.03 12.72 11.71
CA ALA A 223 -20.84 12.74 10.87
C ALA A 223 -19.68 12.16 11.67
N ILE A 224 -19.30 10.94 11.32
CA ILE A 224 -18.07 10.33 11.79
C ILE A 224 -16.90 11.13 11.20
N ALA A 225 -16.14 11.83 12.04
CA ALA A 225 -14.99 12.63 11.62
C ALA A 225 -13.70 11.84 11.86
N LEU A 226 -12.86 11.72 10.83
CA LEU A 226 -11.50 11.21 10.97
C LEU A 226 -10.61 12.33 11.52
N THR A 227 -9.93 12.07 12.63
CA THR A 227 -8.98 13.02 13.23
C THR A 227 -7.55 12.49 13.13
N PRO A 228 -6.61 13.26 12.57
CA PRO A 228 -5.22 12.80 12.43
C PRO A 228 -4.61 12.53 13.81
N ILE A 229 -3.68 11.57 13.90
CA ILE A 229 -3.01 11.26 15.18
C ILE A 229 -1.78 12.15 15.45
N ALA A 230 -1.29 12.85 14.41
CA ALA A 230 -0.10 13.68 14.44
C ALA A 230 -0.29 14.92 13.56
N SER A 231 0.42 15.99 13.90
CA SER A 231 0.42 17.25 13.14
C SER A 231 1.33 17.24 11.90
N SER A 232 2.30 16.33 11.86
CA SER A 232 3.23 16.12 10.75
C SER A 232 3.55 14.64 10.59
N ALA A 233 4.07 14.24 9.43
CA ALA A 233 4.57 12.89 9.24
C ALA A 233 5.80 12.85 8.34
N THR A 234 6.73 11.97 8.69
CA THR A 234 7.88 11.59 7.85
C THR A 234 7.66 10.15 7.39
N ILE A 235 7.57 9.96 6.07
CA ILE A 235 7.38 8.68 5.41
C ILE A 235 8.65 8.34 4.62
N VAL A 236 9.24 7.20 4.92
CA VAL A 236 10.44 6.71 4.24
C VAL A 236 10.09 5.42 3.50
N ALA A 237 10.09 5.49 2.18
CA ALA A 237 9.89 4.33 1.31
C ALA A 237 11.24 3.74 0.94
N THR A 238 11.48 2.47 1.27
CA THR A 238 12.81 1.86 1.11
C THR A 238 12.86 0.71 0.14
N ASP A 239 13.98 0.59 -0.55
CA ASP A 239 14.34 -0.56 -1.39
C ASP A 239 15.86 -0.70 -1.41
N TYR A 240 16.40 -1.83 -1.88
CA TYR A 240 17.85 -2.01 -2.01
C TYR A 240 18.31 -1.86 -3.47
N TYR A 241 17.43 -2.05 -4.44
CA TYR A 241 17.85 -2.09 -5.84
C TYR A 241 17.82 -0.69 -6.48
N SER A 242 18.97 -0.22 -6.97
CA SER A 242 19.17 1.16 -7.44
C SER A 242 18.21 1.59 -8.58
N PRO A 243 17.95 0.76 -9.62
CA PRO A 243 16.92 1.07 -10.62
C PRO A 243 15.51 1.22 -10.03
N VAL A 244 15.15 0.40 -9.03
CA VAL A 244 13.86 0.48 -8.34
C VAL A 244 13.76 1.76 -7.53
N LEU A 245 14.81 2.12 -6.78
CA LEU A 245 14.88 3.39 -6.04
C LEU A 245 14.74 4.61 -6.96
N SER A 246 15.36 4.57 -8.15
CA SER A 246 15.24 5.64 -9.14
C SER A 246 13.79 5.77 -9.64
N ASN A 247 13.11 4.64 -9.88
CA ASN A 247 11.71 4.63 -10.28
C ASN A 247 10.78 5.09 -9.14
N LEU A 248 11.03 4.66 -7.91
CA LEU A 248 10.33 5.08 -6.70
C LEU A 248 10.41 6.59 -6.50
N ALA A 249 11.61 7.18 -6.62
CA ALA A 249 11.79 8.63 -6.55
C ALA A 249 11.01 9.37 -7.65
N SER A 250 10.98 8.82 -8.88
CA SER A 250 10.16 9.36 -9.97
C SER A 250 8.66 9.30 -9.65
N ASN A 251 8.19 8.21 -9.03
CA ASN A 251 6.78 8.07 -8.63
C ASN A 251 6.40 9.05 -7.51
N ILE A 252 7.29 9.25 -6.53
CA ILE A 252 7.12 10.27 -5.48
C ILE A 252 6.98 11.65 -6.11
N GLY A 253 7.91 12.05 -6.99
CA GLY A 253 7.88 13.35 -7.66
C GLY A 253 6.64 13.56 -8.54
N ALA A 254 6.14 12.50 -9.19
CA ALA A 254 4.94 12.57 -10.02
C ALA A 254 3.64 12.78 -9.21
N ASN A 255 3.59 12.29 -7.97
CA ASN A 255 2.42 12.45 -7.09
C ASN A 255 2.50 13.70 -6.21
N PHE A 256 3.71 14.15 -5.88
CA PHE A 256 3.96 15.25 -4.96
C PHE A 256 4.98 16.25 -5.58
N PRO A 257 4.61 16.95 -6.66
CA PRO A 257 5.51 17.89 -7.36
C PRO A 257 5.87 19.11 -6.49
N SER A 258 5.15 19.34 -5.39
CA SER A 258 5.47 20.33 -4.37
C SER A 258 5.40 19.65 -3.01
N THR A 259 6.47 19.76 -2.23
CA THR A 259 6.49 19.24 -0.86
C THR A 259 5.45 19.99 -0.04
N THR A 260 4.36 19.31 0.32
CA THR A 260 3.33 19.87 1.18
C THR A 260 3.73 19.64 2.63
N ALA A 261 4.46 20.59 3.23
CA ALA A 261 4.51 20.65 4.69
C ALA A 261 3.06 20.60 5.21
N PRO A 262 2.73 19.71 6.16
CA PRO A 262 3.63 19.06 7.14
C PRO A 262 4.01 17.59 6.82
N LEU A 263 3.91 17.13 5.58
CA LEU A 263 4.20 15.74 5.18
C LEU A 263 5.46 15.65 4.31
N GLU A 264 6.37 14.76 4.68
CA GLU A 264 7.61 14.47 3.94
C GLU A 264 7.63 13.01 3.52
N LEU A 265 7.69 12.73 2.21
CA LEU A 265 7.87 11.39 1.66
C LEU A 265 9.18 11.31 0.88
N THR A 266 10.04 10.36 1.23
CA THR A 266 11.35 10.18 0.59
C THR A 266 11.63 8.73 0.25
N ALA A 267 12.28 8.49 -0.90
CA ALA A 267 12.88 7.20 -1.25
C ALA A 267 14.26 7.08 -0.58
N CYS A 268 14.58 5.91 0.00
CA CYS A 268 15.87 5.68 0.63
C CYS A 268 16.37 4.24 0.42
N PHE A 269 17.69 4.07 0.28
CA PHE A 269 18.30 2.75 0.23
C PHE A 269 18.19 2.05 1.60
N LEU A 270 17.77 0.79 1.60
CA LEU A 270 17.84 -0.10 2.76
C LEU A 270 17.96 -1.56 2.30
N ASP A 271 19.01 -2.23 2.74
CA ASP A 271 19.22 -3.66 2.53
C ASP A 271 19.11 -4.40 3.87
N TRP A 272 18.08 -5.24 3.99
CA TRP A 272 17.73 -5.96 5.22
C TRP A 272 18.78 -7.01 5.59
N SER A 273 19.55 -7.53 4.63
CA SER A 273 20.59 -8.53 4.89
C SER A 273 21.67 -7.99 5.83
N ASN A 274 21.85 -6.66 5.89
CA ASN A 274 22.75 -5.99 6.83
C ASN A 274 22.31 -6.08 8.30
N PHE A 275 21.06 -6.49 8.57
CA PHE A 275 20.54 -6.71 9.92
C PHE A 275 20.69 -8.17 10.39
N SER A 276 21.19 -9.07 9.54
CA SER A 276 21.41 -10.50 9.87
C SER A 276 22.63 -10.76 10.77
N LYS A 277 23.53 -9.79 10.87
CA LYS A 277 24.70 -9.76 11.78
C LYS A 277 24.38 -8.78 12.92
N PRO A 278 25.10 -8.76 14.06
CA PRO A 278 24.87 -7.74 15.09
C PRO A 278 24.90 -6.35 14.46
N TYR A 279 23.70 -5.77 14.28
CA TYR A 279 23.50 -4.55 13.53
C TYR A 279 24.20 -3.43 14.26
N GLN A 280 25.24 -2.89 13.65
CA GLN A 280 25.80 -1.62 14.07
C GLN A 280 25.04 -0.55 13.26
N PRO A 281 24.20 0.28 13.91
CA PRO A 281 23.65 1.42 13.21
C PRO A 281 24.80 2.23 12.59
N PRO A 282 24.60 2.91 11.44
CA PRO A 282 25.66 3.67 10.77
C PRO A 282 26.32 4.78 11.63
N SER A 283 25.89 4.97 12.87
CA SER A 283 26.32 6.01 13.80
C SER A 283 27.70 5.81 14.44
N THR A 284 28.46 4.74 14.15
CA THR A 284 29.81 4.55 14.75
C THR A 284 31.01 4.75 13.84
N ILE A 285 30.86 4.97 12.51
CA ILE A 285 32.03 5.07 11.61
C ILE A 285 32.17 6.43 10.89
N LEU A 286 31.14 7.27 10.82
CA LEU A 286 31.25 8.55 10.09
C LEU A 286 30.60 9.70 10.86
N THR A 287 31.28 10.21 11.88
CA THR A 287 31.00 11.51 12.52
C THR A 287 31.27 12.71 11.60
N GLY A 288 31.18 12.53 10.28
CA GLY A 288 31.48 13.55 9.26
C GLY A 288 30.78 13.37 7.92
N SER A 289 29.97 12.32 7.67
CA SER A 289 29.18 12.24 6.43
C SER A 289 27.88 13.03 6.57
N GLN A 290 27.69 14.04 5.73
CA GLN A 290 26.43 14.80 5.59
C GLN A 290 25.33 13.99 4.84
N ASP A 291 25.38 12.66 4.92
CA ASP A 291 24.42 11.83 4.20
C ASP A 291 23.11 11.78 4.98
N ARG A 292 22.12 12.56 4.52
CA ARG A 292 20.76 12.60 5.09
C ARG A 292 20.15 11.20 5.20
N SER A 293 20.50 10.26 4.32
CA SER A 293 19.96 8.90 4.35
C SER A 293 20.30 8.15 5.64
N LEU A 294 21.49 8.37 6.20
CA LEU A 294 21.91 7.73 7.45
C LEU A 294 21.18 8.30 8.67
N GLN A 295 20.78 9.58 8.60
CA GLN A 295 20.02 10.22 9.69
C GLN A 295 18.60 9.67 9.80
N LEU A 296 18.00 9.21 8.69
CA LEU A 296 16.64 8.65 8.68
C LEU A 296 16.52 7.38 9.53
N PHE A 297 17.61 6.65 9.76
CA PHE A 297 17.60 5.40 10.55
C PHE A 297 18.14 5.56 11.98
N ASN A 298 18.47 6.79 12.41
CA ASN A 298 18.93 7.05 13.79
C ASN A 298 17.79 6.99 14.81
N GLU A 299 16.58 7.34 14.39
CA GLU A 299 15.38 7.27 15.22
C GLU A 299 14.52 6.06 14.82
N LYS A 300 13.74 5.55 15.77
CA LYS A 300 12.79 4.46 15.52
C LYS A 300 11.51 4.96 14.85
N TYR A 301 10.82 4.08 14.14
CA TYR A 301 9.58 4.34 13.44
C TYR A 301 8.37 3.94 14.28
N ASP A 302 7.29 4.70 14.17
CA ASP A 302 6.03 4.39 14.83
C ASP A 302 5.27 3.30 14.09
N VAL A 303 5.32 3.31 12.75
CA VAL A 303 4.64 2.30 11.92
C VAL A 303 5.56 1.84 10.80
N ILE A 304 5.62 0.52 10.58
CA ILE A 304 6.35 -0.09 9.47
C ILE A 304 5.36 -0.84 8.58
N PHE A 305 5.55 -0.78 7.27
CA PHE A 305 4.74 -1.50 6.28
C PHE A 305 5.62 -2.41 5.42
N GLY A 306 5.04 -3.49 4.92
CA GLY A 306 5.65 -4.38 3.94
C GLY A 306 4.59 -5.12 3.13
N ALA A 307 4.76 -5.18 1.81
CA ALA A 307 3.83 -5.86 0.91
C ALA A 307 4.58 -6.78 -0.06
N ASP A 308 4.28 -8.08 -0.03
CA ASP A 308 4.92 -9.11 -0.88
C ASP A 308 6.45 -9.19 -0.78
N ILE A 309 7.01 -8.92 0.40
CA ILE A 309 8.46 -8.85 0.63
C ILE A 309 9.13 -10.17 1.06
N ILE A 310 8.35 -11.26 1.14
CA ILE A 310 8.82 -12.57 1.59
C ILE A 310 8.66 -13.59 0.47
N TYR A 311 9.72 -13.76 -0.31
CA TYR A 311 9.78 -14.69 -1.44
C TYR A 311 11.07 -15.53 -1.46
N GLU A 312 12.02 -15.25 -0.56
CA GLU A 312 13.18 -16.11 -0.29
C GLU A 312 13.19 -16.55 1.19
N PRO A 313 13.74 -17.74 1.50
CA PRO A 313 13.73 -18.29 2.87
C PRO A 313 14.35 -17.38 3.93
N GLU A 314 15.37 -16.60 3.57
CA GLU A 314 16.13 -15.74 4.47
C GLU A 314 15.41 -14.43 4.81
N HIS A 315 14.47 -14.00 3.97
CA HIS A 315 13.83 -12.68 4.08
C HIS A 315 13.15 -12.47 5.42
N THR A 316 12.42 -13.46 5.91
CA THR A 316 11.71 -13.34 7.19
C THR A 316 12.67 -13.12 8.35
N ALA A 317 13.83 -13.79 8.36
CA ALA A 317 14.83 -13.60 9.40
C ALA A 317 15.46 -12.19 9.32
N TRP A 318 15.81 -11.73 8.12
CA TRP A 318 16.36 -10.39 7.91
C TRP A 318 15.35 -9.29 8.28
N ILE A 319 14.09 -9.45 7.88
CA ILE A 319 13.00 -8.54 8.20
C ILE A 319 12.74 -8.54 9.71
N LYS A 320 12.73 -9.70 10.39
CA LYS A 320 12.58 -9.74 11.86
C LYS A 320 13.65 -8.91 12.55
N SER A 321 14.93 -9.07 12.18
CA SER A 321 16.03 -8.28 12.73
C SER A 321 15.91 -6.79 12.38
N CYS A 322 15.51 -6.48 11.14
CA CYS A 322 15.32 -5.11 10.66
C CYS A 322 14.20 -4.40 11.43
N VAL A 323 13.03 -5.01 11.55
CA VAL A 323 11.88 -4.47 12.30
C VAL A 323 12.19 -4.36 13.78
N SER A 324 12.85 -5.36 14.39
CA SER A 324 13.26 -5.29 15.81
C SER A 324 14.20 -4.11 16.07
N THR A 325 15.00 -3.75 15.05
CA THR A 325 15.92 -2.63 15.12
C THR A 325 15.24 -1.31 14.80
N LEU A 326 14.30 -1.24 13.87
CA LEU A 326 13.78 0.05 13.39
C LEU A 326 12.44 0.44 14.02
N LEU A 327 11.66 -0.50 14.53
CA LEU A 327 10.37 -0.22 15.17
C LEU A 327 10.57 0.36 16.58
N ARG A 328 9.78 1.37 16.93
CA ARG A 328 9.77 1.96 18.27
C ARG A 328 9.32 0.90 19.28
N ILE A 329 10.00 0.83 20.40
CA ILE A 329 9.58 0.02 21.54
C ILE A 329 8.54 0.85 22.32
N PRO A 330 7.38 0.30 22.69
CA PRO A 330 6.44 0.99 23.57
C PRO A 330 7.15 1.48 24.83
N ASP A 331 6.90 2.73 25.25
CA ASP A 331 7.56 3.29 26.43
C ASP A 331 7.21 2.45 27.67
N ARG A 332 8.24 2.16 28.48
CA ARG A 332 8.11 1.34 29.69
C ARG A 332 7.33 2.02 30.82
N ASP A 333 7.12 3.34 30.71
CA ASP A 333 6.60 4.20 31.77
C ASP A 333 5.41 5.04 31.28
N THR A 334 4.23 4.45 31.29
CA THR A 334 3.07 5.19 31.79
C THR A 334 2.51 4.42 32.97
N ASN A 335 3.20 4.50 34.11
CA ASN A 335 2.63 4.28 35.44
C ASN A 335 1.45 5.25 35.66
N VAL A 336 0.34 5.07 34.93
CA VAL A 336 -0.94 5.57 35.39
C VAL A 336 -1.33 4.59 36.47
N ASN A 337 -1.17 5.01 37.73
CA ASN A 337 -1.75 4.34 38.88
C ASN A 337 -3.23 4.05 38.57
N VAL A 338 -3.54 2.83 38.15
CA VAL A 338 -4.91 2.31 38.19
C VAL A 338 -5.17 2.04 39.67
N GLY A 339 -5.43 3.12 40.41
CA GLY A 339 -5.91 3.06 41.77
C GLY A 339 -7.15 2.17 41.80
N THR A 340 -7.15 1.24 42.75
CA THR A 340 -8.15 0.20 43.02
C THR A 340 -9.49 0.76 43.53
N HIS A 341 -10.04 1.76 42.86
CA HIS A 341 -11.37 2.29 43.18
C HIS A 341 -12.41 1.84 42.14
N PRO A 342 -13.57 1.31 42.58
CA PRO A 342 -14.63 0.89 41.67
C PRO A 342 -15.13 2.10 40.88
N ARG A 343 -14.95 2.06 39.55
CA ARG A 343 -15.26 3.15 38.63
C ARG A 343 -16.78 3.34 38.53
N SER A 344 -17.23 4.58 38.78
CA SER A 344 -18.60 5.03 38.55
C SER A 344 -18.84 5.28 37.05
N PRO A 345 -20.00 4.89 36.47
CA PRO A 345 -20.27 4.93 35.02
C PRO A 345 -20.50 6.33 34.43
N LEU A 346 -20.11 7.41 35.11
CA LEU A 346 -20.44 8.79 34.70
C LEU A 346 -19.23 9.73 34.53
N ASN A 347 -17.99 9.26 34.72
CA ASN A 347 -16.79 10.05 34.46
C ASN A 347 -15.84 9.29 33.52
N GLU A 348 -16.08 9.38 32.22
CA GLU A 348 -15.07 9.09 31.20
C GLU A 348 -14.10 10.29 31.17
N HIS A 349 -13.09 10.27 32.04
CA HIS A 349 -11.95 11.16 31.88
C HIS A 349 -11.12 10.67 30.69
N PHE A 350 -11.07 11.50 29.65
CA PHE A 350 -10.20 11.36 28.48
C PHE A 350 -8.74 11.30 28.93
N GLU A 351 -8.11 10.13 28.79
CA GLU A 351 -6.65 9.98 28.89
C GLU A 351 -6.00 10.69 27.68
N PRO A 352 -4.95 11.50 27.89
CA PRO A 352 -4.38 12.33 26.84
C PRO A 352 -3.47 11.53 25.89
N GLU A 353 -3.54 11.90 24.60
CA GLU A 353 -2.44 11.87 23.62
C GLU A 353 -1.53 10.62 23.60
N GLN A 354 -2.07 9.46 23.23
CA GLN A 354 -1.23 8.31 22.92
C GLN A 354 -0.86 8.29 21.43
N LYS A 355 0.45 8.42 21.14
CA LYS A 355 1.04 8.01 19.86
C LYS A 355 0.52 6.61 19.48
N PRO A 356 0.38 6.29 18.18
CA PRO A 356 -0.09 4.97 17.78
C PRO A 356 0.78 3.88 18.40
N HIS A 357 0.15 2.77 18.80
CA HIS A 357 0.87 1.57 19.22
C HIS A 357 1.80 1.13 18.08
N PRO A 358 3.11 0.97 18.35
CA PRO A 358 4.05 0.72 17.28
C PRO A 358 3.84 -0.66 16.69
N ALA A 359 3.70 -0.73 15.36
CA ALA A 359 3.39 -1.98 14.67
C ALA A 359 4.06 -2.07 13.29
N PHE A 360 4.32 -3.31 12.88
CA PHE A 360 4.67 -3.71 11.54
C PHE A 360 3.46 -4.37 10.86
N HIS A 361 3.01 -3.79 9.76
CA HIS A 361 1.90 -4.27 8.95
C HIS A 361 2.43 -4.98 7.71
N LEU A 362 2.17 -6.28 7.62
CA LEU A 362 2.69 -7.14 6.55
C LEU A 362 1.54 -7.76 5.76
N MET A 363 1.55 -7.60 4.44
CA MET A 363 0.62 -8.26 3.52
C MET A 363 1.40 -9.24 2.62
N ILE A 364 1.05 -10.52 2.66
CA ILE A 364 1.64 -11.53 1.78
C ILE A 364 0.57 -12.32 1.02
N PRO A 365 0.82 -12.71 -0.25
CA PRO A 365 -0.07 -13.61 -0.96
C PRO A 365 0.17 -15.05 -0.51
N LEU A 366 -0.91 -15.81 -0.31
CA LEU A 366 -0.83 -17.26 -0.12
C LEU A 366 -0.74 -17.92 -1.50
N ARG A 367 0.48 -18.27 -1.91
CA ARG A 367 0.72 -19.01 -3.16
C ARG A 367 1.00 -20.47 -2.81
N SER A 368 0.40 -21.41 -3.54
CA SER A 368 0.68 -22.85 -3.37
C SER A 368 2.17 -23.19 -3.51
N THR A 369 2.88 -22.42 -4.33
CA THR A 369 4.33 -22.54 -4.56
C THR A 369 5.19 -21.87 -3.49
N HIS A 370 4.62 -21.05 -2.59
CA HIS A 370 5.36 -20.28 -1.58
C HIS A 370 4.87 -20.57 -0.15
N LEU A 371 4.38 -21.79 0.09
CA LEU A 371 3.82 -22.17 1.39
C LEU A 371 4.88 -22.10 2.50
N LYS A 372 6.14 -22.45 2.20
CA LYS A 372 7.25 -22.41 3.16
C LYS A 372 7.58 -20.98 3.60
N GLU A 373 7.53 -20.04 2.67
CA GLU A 373 7.79 -18.63 2.85
C GLU A 373 6.69 -18.02 3.73
N SER A 374 5.42 -18.31 3.44
CA SER A 374 4.31 -17.86 4.31
C SER A 374 4.36 -18.46 5.71
N GLN A 375 4.75 -19.73 5.84
CA GLN A 375 4.94 -20.41 7.13
C GLN A 375 6.12 -19.85 7.93
N SER A 376 7.16 -19.36 7.25
CA SER A 376 8.33 -18.79 7.92
C SER A 376 7.98 -17.58 8.80
N VAL A 377 6.95 -16.81 8.44
CA VAL A 377 6.44 -15.69 9.25
C VAL A 377 5.97 -16.20 10.61
N GLU A 378 5.10 -17.20 10.62
CA GLU A 378 4.53 -17.77 11.84
C GLU A 378 5.56 -18.58 12.66
N LEU A 379 6.64 -19.05 12.02
CA LEU A 379 7.75 -19.71 12.69
C LEU A 379 8.69 -18.73 13.40
N LEU A 380 8.90 -17.53 12.83
CA LEU A 380 9.87 -16.56 13.34
C LEU A 380 9.22 -15.45 14.17
N PHE A 381 7.96 -15.12 13.93
CA PHE A 381 7.18 -14.21 14.76
C PHE A 381 6.18 -15.05 15.57
N PRO A 382 6.43 -15.31 16.86
CA PRO A 382 5.48 -16.07 17.68
C PRO A 382 4.16 -15.33 17.80
N PHE A 383 3.05 -16.05 17.97
CA PHE A 383 1.78 -15.43 18.32
C PHE A 383 1.87 -14.79 19.71
N SER A 384 1.24 -13.64 19.91
CA SER A 384 1.20 -13.02 21.24
C SER A 384 0.39 -13.88 22.22
N SER A 385 0.71 -13.83 23.51
CA SER A 385 -0.11 -14.43 24.58
C SER A 385 -1.55 -13.89 24.61
N THR A 386 -1.76 -12.67 24.09
CA THR A 386 -3.07 -12.04 23.94
C THR A 386 -3.78 -12.39 22.63
N PHE A 387 -3.13 -13.17 21.76
CA PHE A 387 -3.70 -13.62 20.49
C PHE A 387 -4.77 -14.70 20.74
N ILE A 388 -5.99 -14.40 20.33
CA ILE A 388 -7.14 -15.31 20.41
C ILE A 388 -7.38 -15.90 19.04
N ASP A 389 -7.39 -17.23 18.94
CA ASP A 389 -7.74 -17.93 17.71
C ASP A 389 -9.21 -17.65 17.35
N GLY A 390 -9.47 -17.27 16.09
CA GLY A 390 -10.83 -17.08 15.60
C GLY A 390 -11.58 -18.42 15.47
N GLU A 391 -12.90 -18.38 15.58
CA GLU A 391 -13.74 -19.55 15.28
C GLU A 391 -13.55 -19.98 13.81
N PRO A 392 -13.36 -21.29 13.52
CA PRO A 392 -13.22 -21.79 12.16
C PRO A 392 -14.40 -21.36 11.27
N GLY A 393 -14.13 -20.60 10.21
CA GLY A 393 -15.14 -20.14 9.25
C GLY A 393 -15.72 -18.75 9.52
N SER A 394 -15.31 -18.07 10.59
CA SER A 394 -15.49 -16.61 10.70
C SER A 394 -14.43 -15.88 9.85
N PRO A 395 -14.70 -14.68 9.30
CA PRO A 395 -13.62 -13.84 8.80
C PRO A 395 -12.69 -13.62 9.99
N ASN A 396 -11.50 -14.22 9.95
CA ASN A 396 -10.54 -14.24 11.05
C ASN A 396 -10.13 -12.80 11.41
N ARG A 397 -10.95 -12.12 12.19
CA ARG A 397 -10.68 -10.83 12.78
C ARG A 397 -10.35 -11.10 14.24
N VAL A 398 -9.06 -11.33 14.47
CA VAL A 398 -8.53 -11.40 15.83
C VAL A 398 -8.44 -9.98 16.36
N VAL A 399 -9.48 -9.56 17.08
CA VAL A 399 -9.50 -8.25 17.73
C VAL A 399 -8.70 -8.37 19.02
N LEU A 400 -7.55 -7.69 19.10
CA LEU A 400 -6.93 -7.39 20.38
C LEU A 400 -7.96 -6.64 21.24
N LEU A 401 -8.45 -7.30 22.29
CA LEU A 401 -9.24 -6.66 23.32
C LEU A 401 -8.31 -5.66 24.02
N LYS A 402 -8.55 -4.36 23.76
CA LYS A 402 -8.08 -3.18 24.48
C LYS A 402 -6.65 -3.25 25.01
N SER A 403 -5.74 -2.42 24.46
CA SER A 403 -4.52 -1.88 25.09
C SER A 403 -4.28 -2.40 26.52
N GLU A 404 -3.87 -3.67 26.63
CA GLU A 404 -3.48 -4.22 27.92
C GLU A 404 -2.05 -3.76 28.14
N TYR A 405 -1.80 -3.34 29.38
CA TYR A 405 -0.53 -2.82 29.82
C TYR A 405 0.59 -3.80 29.44
N VAL A 406 1.40 -3.42 28.45
CA VAL A 406 2.49 -4.25 27.96
C VAL A 406 3.62 -4.17 28.98
N ASP A 407 3.75 -5.21 29.81
CA ASP A 407 4.84 -5.30 30.78
C ASP A 407 6.17 -5.61 30.05
N THR A 408 6.84 -4.55 29.62
CA THR A 408 8.15 -4.59 28.97
C THR A 408 9.30 -5.11 29.87
N SER A 409 9.01 -5.44 31.13
CA SER A 409 9.98 -6.02 32.07
C SER A 409 10.07 -7.55 31.99
N GLN A 410 9.17 -8.20 31.26
CA GLN A 410 9.26 -9.64 31.03
C GLN A 410 10.50 -9.97 30.18
N PRO A 411 11.24 -11.05 30.53
CA PRO A 411 12.46 -11.45 29.82
C PRO A 411 12.19 -11.87 28.37
N ASP A 412 10.96 -12.27 28.04
CA ASP A 412 10.55 -12.79 26.73
C ASP A 412 9.85 -11.73 25.86
N PHE A 413 10.18 -10.45 26.06
CA PHE A 413 9.58 -9.35 25.29
C PHE A 413 10.17 -9.28 23.87
N GLU A 414 9.39 -9.71 22.87
CA GLU A 414 9.83 -9.76 21.47
C GLU A 414 8.74 -9.31 20.49
N LEU A 415 9.05 -9.35 19.19
CA LEU A 415 8.06 -9.08 18.14
C LEU A 415 7.15 -10.30 17.96
N CYS A 416 5.87 -10.12 18.23
CA CYS A 416 4.84 -11.13 18.15
C CYS A 416 3.77 -10.78 17.11
N ILE A 417 3.11 -11.79 16.54
CA ILE A 417 1.88 -11.63 15.76
C ILE A 417 0.76 -11.23 16.73
N LEU A 418 0.26 -10.02 16.54
CA LEU A 418 -0.83 -9.41 17.30
C LEU A 418 -2.19 -9.65 16.64
N GLU A 419 -2.21 -9.65 15.31
CA GLU A 419 -3.41 -9.86 14.50
C GLU A 419 -3.03 -10.63 13.24
N LYS A 420 -3.92 -11.53 12.81
CA LYS A 420 -3.83 -12.26 11.55
C LYS A 420 -5.20 -12.24 10.89
N GLU A 421 -5.25 -11.86 9.62
CA GLU A 421 -6.47 -11.84 8.82
C GLU A 421 -6.23 -12.51 7.47
N THR A 422 -7.19 -13.33 7.03
CA THR A 422 -7.20 -13.93 5.70
C THR A 422 -8.11 -13.13 4.79
N ILE A 423 -7.55 -12.61 3.70
CA ILE A 423 -8.26 -11.75 2.73
C ILE A 423 -8.38 -12.51 1.42
N ILE A 424 -9.60 -12.68 0.90
CA ILE A 424 -9.86 -13.35 -0.37
C ILE A 424 -10.23 -12.30 -1.42
N CYS A 425 -9.42 -12.21 -2.47
CA CYS A 425 -9.66 -11.31 -3.59
C CYS A 425 -10.10 -12.10 -4.83
N ASP A 426 -10.97 -11.50 -5.64
CA ASP A 426 -11.38 -12.10 -6.91
C ASP A 426 -10.16 -12.26 -7.85
N ASP A 427 -10.09 -13.40 -8.54
CA ASP A 427 -9.03 -13.68 -9.53
C ASP A 427 -9.25 -12.96 -10.87
N GLY A 428 -10.39 -12.27 -11.03
CA GLY A 428 -10.75 -11.55 -12.25
C GLY A 428 -11.44 -12.42 -13.30
N ARG A 429 -11.70 -13.71 -13.02
CA ARG A 429 -12.62 -14.53 -13.82
C ARG A 429 -14.02 -14.24 -13.28
N GLY A 430 -14.90 -13.68 -14.12
CA GLY A 430 -16.20 -13.19 -13.68
C GLY A 430 -17.11 -14.26 -13.10
N GLU A 431 -18.28 -13.80 -12.66
CA GLU A 431 -19.42 -14.53 -12.08
C GLU A 431 -19.67 -15.89 -12.76
N GLY A 432 -18.97 -16.90 -12.26
CA GLY A 432 -19.18 -18.31 -12.52
C GLY A 432 -19.02 -19.00 -11.18
N ASP A 433 -20.17 -19.36 -10.61
CA ASP A 433 -20.38 -20.19 -9.43
C ASP A 433 -19.63 -19.77 -8.15
N GLU A 434 -20.39 -19.27 -7.17
CA GLU A 434 -19.95 -18.98 -5.79
C GLU A 434 -19.36 -20.20 -5.05
N GLU A 435 -19.34 -21.38 -5.66
CA GLU A 435 -18.89 -22.64 -5.08
C GLU A 435 -17.44 -23.03 -5.39
N ASP A 436 -16.77 -22.43 -6.39
CA ASP A 436 -15.38 -22.78 -6.68
C ASP A 436 -14.43 -21.78 -6.01
N GLY A 437 -13.55 -22.27 -5.12
CA GLY A 437 -12.63 -21.49 -4.29
C GLY A 437 -11.50 -20.78 -5.05
N SER A 438 -11.78 -20.18 -6.21
CA SER A 438 -10.86 -19.65 -7.20
C SER A 438 -10.22 -18.29 -6.86
N GLY A 439 -10.48 -17.72 -5.68
CA GLY A 439 -9.92 -16.43 -5.28
C GLY A 439 -8.43 -16.48 -4.93
N VAL A 440 -7.72 -15.37 -5.15
CA VAL A 440 -6.35 -15.22 -4.64
C VAL A 440 -6.44 -14.87 -3.15
N VAL A 441 -5.82 -15.71 -2.33
CA VAL A 441 -5.81 -15.55 -0.88
C VAL A 441 -4.58 -14.74 -0.47
N TYR A 442 -4.78 -13.77 0.41
CA TYR A 442 -3.74 -12.99 1.07
C TYR A 442 -3.83 -13.19 2.57
N ILE A 443 -2.70 -13.11 3.25
CA ILE A 443 -2.65 -13.03 4.70
C ILE A 443 -2.09 -11.67 5.09
N TYR A 444 -2.84 -10.98 5.93
CA TYR A 444 -2.40 -9.79 6.63
C TYR A 444 -1.94 -10.16 8.03
N TYR A 445 -0.81 -9.61 8.44
CA TYR A 445 -0.30 -9.67 9.80
C TYR A 445 -0.12 -8.26 10.37
N LYS A 446 -0.56 -8.07 11.61
CA LYS A 446 -0.08 -6.98 12.47
C LYS A 446 0.91 -7.58 13.46
N ILE A 447 2.15 -7.13 13.41
CA ILE A 447 3.24 -7.58 14.28
C ILE A 447 3.64 -6.41 15.18
N GLY A 448 3.87 -6.68 16.46
CA GLY A 448 4.31 -5.65 17.40
C GLY A 448 4.92 -6.27 18.64
N TRP A 449 5.41 -5.41 19.54
CA TRP A 449 6.07 -5.89 20.75
C TRP A 449 5.07 -6.47 21.75
N GLY A 450 5.34 -7.68 22.23
CA GLY A 450 4.48 -8.40 23.19
C GLY A 450 5.17 -9.59 23.82
N SER A 451 4.46 -10.29 24.71
CA SER A 451 4.88 -11.59 25.22
C SER A 451 4.42 -12.70 24.27
N PRO A 452 5.25 -13.70 23.95
CA PRO A 452 4.86 -14.84 23.13
C PRO A 452 3.88 -15.77 23.85
N LYS A 453 3.01 -16.43 23.08
CA LYS A 453 2.13 -17.52 23.52
C LYS A 453 3.00 -18.77 23.69
N LEU A 454 3.13 -19.25 24.92
CA LEU A 454 3.88 -20.46 25.28
C LEU A 454 3.22 -21.75 24.79
#